data_AF-A0A671RG13-F1
#
_entry.id   AF-A0A671RG13-F1
#
_cell.length_a   1.000
_cell.length_b   1.000
_cell.length_c   1.000
_cell.angle_alpha   90.00
_cell.angle_beta   90.00
_cell.angle_gamma   90.00
#
_symmetry.space_group_name_H-M   'P 1'
#
loop_
_entity.id
_entity.type
_entity.pdbx_description
1 polymer ?
#
loop_
_entity_poly.entity_id
_entity_poly.type
_entity_poly.pdbx_seq_one_letter_code
_entity_poly.pdbx_strand_id
1 'polypeptide(L)'
;MLERKITHLTVRDVRFPTSLEQHGSDAMHTDPDYSVAYVVLETDSDAALKGYGLTFTVGRGTEIVVCAVKALSTLVVGKTLKEIISDFRGFYRLLSSDGQMRWVGPEKGVIQLATAAILNAVWDLWARVEGKPLWKLLVDMVNILVKAKKGQKSREEQMLKEGYPAYTTSCAWLGYTDQQLTKLCSEALAQGWNKFKVKVGADLQDDIRRCSLIRKLIGPNNTLMIDANQRWDVNEAITWVTKLAEFHPLWIEEPTCPDDVLGHASISKALAPLGIGVATGDITHQLDCYWTTC
;
A
#
# COMPACT_ATOMS: atom_id res chain seq x y z
N MET A 1 -13.30 9.35 -28.43
CA MET A 1 -12.47 8.41 -27.64
C MET A 1 -13.03 8.16 -26.23
N LEU A 2 -13.54 9.17 -25.51
CA LEU A 2 -14.11 8.96 -24.17
C LEU A 2 -15.56 8.39 -24.16
N GLU A 3 -16.26 8.38 -25.29
CA GLU A 3 -17.64 7.84 -25.42
C GLU A 3 -17.76 6.31 -25.24
N ARG A 4 -16.66 5.63 -24.86
CA ARG A 4 -16.63 4.17 -24.71
C ARG A 4 -17.49 3.74 -23.54
N LYS A 5 -18.46 2.86 -23.79
CA LYS A 5 -19.36 2.29 -22.79
C LYS A 5 -18.72 1.07 -22.16
N ILE A 6 -18.71 0.98 -20.84
CA ILE A 6 -18.30 -0.23 -20.11
C ILE A 6 -19.41 -1.27 -20.31
N THR A 7 -19.10 -2.37 -21.01
CA THR A 7 -20.05 -3.43 -21.34
C THR A 7 -19.98 -4.59 -20.36
N HIS A 8 -18.79 -4.86 -19.83
CA HIS A 8 -18.56 -5.96 -18.89
C HIS A 8 -17.56 -5.58 -17.81
N LEU A 9 -17.79 -6.11 -16.61
CA LEU A 9 -16.83 -6.12 -15.51
C LEU A 9 -16.62 -7.57 -15.11
N THR A 10 -15.39 -8.06 -15.25
CA THR A 10 -15.00 -9.37 -14.73
C THR A 10 -14.11 -9.19 -13.52
N VAL A 11 -14.21 -10.11 -12.55
CA VAL A 11 -13.35 -10.13 -11.38
C VAL A 11 -12.92 -11.56 -11.09
N ARG A 12 -11.62 -11.75 -10.84
CA ARG A 12 -10.98 -13.04 -10.58
C ARG A 12 -10.31 -13.03 -9.21
N ASP A 13 -10.46 -14.14 -8.50
CA ASP A 13 -9.67 -14.45 -7.31
C ASP A 13 -8.33 -15.03 -7.79
N VAL A 14 -7.23 -14.36 -7.48
CA VAL A 14 -5.88 -14.80 -7.87
C VAL A 14 -5.03 -14.86 -6.61
N ARG A 15 -4.43 -16.02 -6.34
CA ARG A 15 -3.62 -16.27 -5.14
C ARG A 15 -2.27 -16.84 -5.50
N PHE A 16 -1.24 -16.39 -4.81
CA PHE A 16 0.13 -16.88 -4.95
C PHE A 16 0.52 -17.55 -3.63
N PRO A 17 1.09 -18.78 -3.66
CA PRO A 17 1.39 -19.55 -2.46
C PRO A 17 2.69 -19.08 -1.78
N THR A 18 2.75 -17.78 -1.42
CA THR A 18 3.93 -17.15 -0.82
C THR A 18 4.25 -17.67 0.57
N SER A 19 3.26 -18.23 1.26
CA SER A 19 3.43 -18.85 2.59
C SER A 19 4.37 -20.06 2.57
N LEU A 20 4.48 -20.77 1.44
CA LEU A 20 5.36 -21.94 1.30
C LEU A 20 6.83 -21.61 1.55
N GLU A 21 7.24 -20.38 1.23
CA GLU A 21 8.61 -19.89 1.41
C GLU A 21 8.70 -18.76 2.47
N GLN A 22 7.62 -18.54 3.22
CA GLN A 22 7.52 -17.51 4.28
C GLN A 22 7.73 -16.08 3.78
N HIS A 23 7.56 -15.84 2.48
CA HIS A 23 7.63 -14.50 1.91
C HIS A 23 6.47 -13.65 2.42
N GLY A 24 6.78 -12.44 2.88
CA GLY A 24 5.78 -11.52 3.43
C GLY A 24 5.39 -11.79 4.88
N SER A 25 5.92 -12.84 5.52
CA SER A 25 5.63 -13.13 6.92
C SER A 25 6.05 -12.00 7.86
N ASP A 26 5.15 -11.64 8.76
CA ASP A 26 5.35 -10.63 9.81
C ASP A 26 4.74 -11.08 11.14
N ALA A 27 4.80 -10.23 12.17
CA ALA A 27 4.40 -10.60 13.53
C ALA A 27 2.87 -10.77 13.69
N MET A 28 2.09 -10.22 12.76
CA MET A 28 0.63 -10.32 12.73
C MET A 28 0.17 -11.33 11.67
N HIS A 29 0.76 -11.29 10.48
CA HIS A 29 0.45 -12.16 9.34
C HIS A 29 1.59 -13.16 9.16
N THR A 30 1.50 -14.30 9.84
CA THR A 30 2.61 -15.27 9.89
C THR A 30 2.75 -16.13 8.63
N ASP A 31 1.66 -16.36 7.91
CA ASP A 31 1.57 -17.25 6.75
C ASP A 31 0.78 -16.65 5.57
N PRO A 32 1.12 -15.43 5.09
CA PRO A 32 0.31 -14.77 4.06
C PRO A 32 0.50 -15.45 2.69
N ASP A 33 -0.63 -15.70 2.02
CA ASP A 33 -0.66 -16.01 0.59
C ASP A 33 -1.07 -14.76 -0.16
N TYR A 34 -0.10 -14.05 -0.74
CA TYR A 34 -0.34 -12.81 -1.47
C TYR A 34 -1.39 -13.05 -2.55
N SER A 35 -2.47 -12.30 -2.47
CA SER A 35 -3.68 -12.55 -3.25
C SER A 35 -4.29 -11.23 -3.71
N VAL A 36 -5.00 -11.26 -4.83
CA VAL A 36 -5.66 -10.08 -5.38
C VAL A 36 -7.06 -10.42 -5.89
N ALA A 37 -8.00 -9.51 -5.66
CA ALA A 37 -9.23 -9.47 -6.43
C ALA A 37 -8.95 -8.66 -7.71
N TYR A 38 -8.77 -9.36 -8.83
CA TYR A 38 -8.32 -8.78 -10.10
C TYR A 38 -9.49 -8.43 -11.01
N VAL A 39 -9.71 -7.14 -11.24
CA VAL A 39 -10.82 -6.57 -12.00
C VAL A 39 -10.40 -6.22 -13.43
N VAL A 40 -11.23 -6.59 -14.40
CA VAL A 40 -11.09 -6.16 -15.79
C VAL A 40 -12.39 -5.52 -16.28
N LEU A 41 -12.28 -4.30 -16.79
CA LEU A 41 -13.35 -3.56 -17.46
C LEU A 41 -13.21 -3.72 -18.97
N GLU A 42 -14.27 -4.17 -19.63
CA GLU A 42 -14.35 -4.27 -21.09
C GLU A 42 -15.28 -3.21 -21.62
N THR A 43 -14.97 -2.67 -22.79
CA THR A 43 -15.76 -1.61 -23.43
C THR A 43 -16.46 -2.12 -24.69
N ASP A 44 -17.30 -1.29 -25.29
CA ASP A 44 -17.93 -1.50 -26.60
C ASP A 44 -17.01 -1.22 -27.80
N SER A 45 -15.74 -0.90 -27.56
CA SER A 45 -14.73 -0.69 -28.61
C SER A 45 -13.90 -1.94 -28.89
N ASP A 46 -13.05 -1.89 -29.93
CA ASP A 46 -12.14 -3.00 -30.29
C ASP A 46 -11.45 -3.62 -29.07
N ALA A 47 -11.27 -4.94 -29.10
CA ALA A 47 -10.85 -5.80 -27.98
C ALA A 47 -9.54 -5.39 -27.27
N ALA A 48 -8.78 -4.45 -27.84
CA ALA A 48 -7.49 -3.98 -27.34
C ALA A 48 -7.58 -3.05 -26.11
N LEU A 49 -8.71 -2.35 -25.88
CA LEU A 49 -8.81 -1.36 -24.80
C LEU A 49 -9.68 -1.86 -23.64
N LYS A 50 -8.99 -2.37 -22.62
CA LYS A 50 -9.55 -2.80 -21.32
C LYS A 50 -8.92 -2.01 -20.18
N GLY A 51 -9.67 -1.86 -19.09
CA GLY A 51 -9.18 -1.32 -17.82
C GLY A 51 -8.84 -2.44 -16.86
N TYR A 52 -7.71 -2.33 -16.16
CA TYR A 52 -7.23 -3.33 -15.23
C TYR A 52 -7.04 -2.73 -13.84
N GLY A 53 -7.63 -3.36 -12.84
CA GLY A 53 -7.54 -2.92 -11.45
C GLY A 53 -7.39 -4.10 -10.53
N LEU A 54 -6.82 -3.85 -9.36
CA LEU A 54 -6.71 -4.85 -8.30
C LEU A 54 -6.81 -4.19 -6.94
N THR A 55 -7.13 -5.01 -5.95
CA THR A 55 -6.90 -4.73 -4.55
C THR A 55 -6.23 -5.95 -3.93
N PHE A 56 -5.37 -5.71 -2.93
CA PHE A 56 -4.52 -6.72 -2.31
C PHE A 56 -5.18 -7.32 -1.07
N THR A 57 -4.90 -8.60 -0.85
CA THR A 57 -5.31 -9.42 0.30
C THR A 57 -4.24 -10.48 0.57
N VAL A 58 -4.31 -11.18 1.70
CA VAL A 58 -3.31 -12.20 2.10
C VAL A 58 -3.86 -13.63 2.14
N GLY A 59 -4.79 -13.96 1.25
CA GLY A 59 -5.26 -15.34 1.02
C GLY A 59 -6.74 -15.52 1.33
N ARG A 60 -7.08 -16.01 2.53
CA ARG A 60 -8.48 -16.17 2.95
C ARG A 60 -9.18 -14.80 2.94
N GLY A 61 -10.40 -14.74 2.41
CA GLY A 61 -11.18 -13.51 2.31
C GLY A 61 -11.10 -12.80 0.95
N THR A 62 -10.17 -13.18 0.06
CA THR A 62 -10.15 -12.65 -1.32
C THR A 62 -11.48 -12.93 -2.03
N GLU A 63 -12.08 -14.10 -1.80
CA GLU A 63 -13.37 -14.48 -2.37
C GLU A 63 -14.52 -13.56 -1.93
N ILE A 64 -14.42 -12.99 -0.73
CA ILE A 64 -15.40 -12.05 -0.18
C ILE A 64 -15.26 -10.68 -0.87
N VAL A 65 -14.02 -10.23 -1.10
CA VAL A 65 -13.76 -9.02 -1.89
C VAL A 65 -14.25 -9.18 -3.33
N VAL A 66 -14.01 -10.34 -3.95
CA VAL A 66 -14.55 -10.68 -5.27
C VAL A 66 -16.08 -10.61 -5.29
N CYS A 67 -16.74 -11.11 -4.24
CA CYS A 67 -18.19 -11.00 -4.08
C CYS A 67 -18.64 -9.53 -4.02
N ALA A 68 -17.97 -8.70 -3.23
CA ALA A 68 -18.27 -7.27 -3.12
C ALA A 68 -18.07 -6.53 -4.45
N VAL A 69 -17.02 -6.85 -5.22
CA VAL A 69 -16.81 -6.29 -6.57
C VAL A 69 -17.97 -6.68 -7.50
N LYS A 70 -18.42 -7.94 -7.48
CA LYS A 70 -19.57 -8.38 -8.27
C LYS A 70 -20.84 -7.61 -7.88
N ALA A 71 -21.07 -7.37 -6.60
CA ALA A 71 -22.21 -6.59 -6.13
C ALA A 71 -22.17 -5.13 -6.62
N LEU A 72 -21.00 -4.49 -6.61
CA LEU A 72 -20.82 -3.12 -7.12
C LEU A 72 -20.84 -3.01 -8.65
N SER A 73 -20.70 -4.12 -9.38
CA SER A 73 -20.58 -4.11 -10.84
C SER A 73 -21.80 -3.51 -11.56
N THR A 74 -23.00 -3.65 -10.99
CA THR A 74 -24.25 -3.10 -11.56
C THR A 74 -24.26 -1.58 -11.59
N LEU A 75 -23.48 -0.93 -10.71
CA LEU A 75 -23.32 0.52 -10.66
C LEU A 75 -22.31 1.03 -11.69
N VAL A 76 -21.55 0.14 -12.34
CA VAL A 76 -20.46 0.47 -13.26
C VAL A 76 -20.82 0.13 -14.70
N VAL A 77 -21.34 -1.09 -14.92
CA VAL A 77 -21.71 -1.57 -16.27
C VAL A 77 -22.80 -0.67 -16.86
N GLY A 78 -22.62 -0.30 -18.12
CA GLY A 78 -23.52 0.57 -18.85
C GLY A 78 -23.14 2.05 -18.83
N LYS A 79 -22.22 2.47 -17.96
CA LYS A 79 -21.70 3.84 -17.96
C LYS A 79 -20.63 4.02 -19.05
N THR A 80 -20.58 5.22 -19.60
CA THR A 80 -19.47 5.61 -20.48
C THR A 80 -18.31 6.18 -19.67
N LEU A 81 -17.09 6.02 -20.19
CA LEU A 81 -15.90 6.59 -19.58
C LEU A 81 -15.99 8.12 -19.48
N LYS A 82 -16.60 8.78 -20.47
CA LYS A 82 -16.86 10.23 -20.46
C LYS A 82 -17.76 10.66 -19.30
N GLU A 83 -18.88 9.96 -19.07
CA GLU A 83 -19.78 10.23 -17.94
C GLU A 83 -19.00 10.15 -16.62
N ILE A 84 -18.23 9.08 -16.43
CA ILE A 84 -17.43 8.87 -15.23
C ILE A 84 -16.39 9.99 -15.04
N ILE A 85 -15.62 10.34 -16.06
CA ILE A 85 -14.56 11.35 -15.95
C ILE A 85 -15.13 12.75 -15.74
N SER A 86 -16.26 13.07 -16.39
CA SER A 86 -16.87 14.40 -16.29
C SER A 86 -17.36 14.74 -14.88
N ASP A 87 -17.72 13.72 -14.08
CA ASP A 87 -18.01 13.86 -12.65
C ASP A 87 -17.43 12.68 -11.86
N PHE A 88 -16.09 12.61 -11.82
CA PHE A 88 -15.39 11.53 -11.13
C PHE A 88 -15.73 11.51 -9.63
N ARG A 89 -16.02 12.68 -9.04
CA ARG A 89 -16.48 12.79 -7.64
C ARG A 89 -17.85 12.15 -7.45
N GLY A 90 -18.81 12.41 -8.34
CA GLY A 90 -20.12 11.78 -8.32
C GLY A 90 -20.02 10.27 -8.51
N PHE A 91 -19.18 9.80 -9.43
CA PHE A 91 -18.92 8.37 -9.60
C PHE A 91 -18.29 7.71 -8.37
N TYR A 92 -17.32 8.37 -7.74
CA TYR A 92 -16.76 7.91 -6.47
C TYR A 92 -17.86 7.75 -5.40
N ARG A 93 -18.69 8.79 -5.21
CA ARG A 93 -19.80 8.78 -4.24
C ARG A 93 -20.85 7.72 -4.53
N LEU A 94 -21.10 7.42 -5.80
CA LEU A 94 -22.00 6.34 -6.21
C LEU A 94 -21.51 4.99 -5.67
N LEU A 95 -20.20 4.73 -5.71
CA LEU A 95 -19.63 3.47 -5.22
C LEU A 95 -19.43 3.46 -3.71
N SER A 96 -18.96 4.57 -3.13
CA SER A 96 -18.59 4.63 -1.71
C SER A 96 -19.76 4.95 -0.76
N SER A 97 -20.84 5.54 -1.28
CA SER A 97 -21.97 6.02 -0.49
C SER A 97 -23.33 5.63 -1.08
N ASP A 98 -23.39 4.53 -1.84
CA ASP A 98 -24.66 3.88 -2.15
C ASP A 98 -25.42 3.62 -0.84
N GLY A 99 -26.72 3.91 -0.84
CA GLY A 99 -27.53 3.97 0.38
C GLY A 99 -27.56 2.66 1.18
N GLN A 100 -27.42 1.51 0.52
CA GLN A 100 -27.39 0.20 1.17
C GLN A 100 -25.96 -0.30 1.33
N MET A 101 -25.13 -0.21 0.28
CA MET A 101 -23.78 -0.78 0.31
C MET A 101 -22.87 -0.05 1.31
N ARG A 102 -23.11 1.23 1.59
CA ARG A 102 -22.36 1.96 2.62
C ARG A 102 -22.53 1.39 4.03
N TRP A 103 -23.62 0.68 4.31
CA TRP A 103 -23.90 0.11 5.63
C TRP A 103 -22.93 -1.01 6.02
N VAL A 104 -22.33 -1.69 5.03
CA VAL A 104 -21.30 -2.71 5.26
C VAL A 104 -19.86 -2.14 5.25
N GLY A 105 -19.73 -0.81 5.25
CA GLY A 105 -18.48 -0.06 5.46
C GLY A 105 -18.67 0.91 6.63
N PRO A 106 -18.93 2.21 6.40
CA PRO A 106 -18.72 3.00 5.17
C PRO A 106 -17.23 3.30 4.95
N GLU A 107 -16.79 3.38 3.70
CA GLU A 107 -15.42 3.74 3.30
C GLU A 107 -14.30 2.98 4.02
N LYS A 108 -14.57 1.73 4.45
CA LYS A 108 -13.60 0.83 5.09
C LYS A 108 -13.85 -0.64 4.75
N GLY A 109 -12.85 -1.47 5.03
CA GLY A 109 -12.95 -2.93 4.92
C GLY A 109 -13.25 -3.42 3.49
N VAL A 110 -13.93 -4.57 3.41
CA VAL A 110 -14.17 -5.32 2.16
C VAL A 110 -14.82 -4.45 1.07
N ILE A 111 -15.84 -3.67 1.42
CA ILE A 111 -16.56 -2.87 0.42
C ILE A 111 -15.67 -1.77 -0.17
N GLN A 112 -14.80 -1.17 0.64
CA GLN A 112 -13.89 -0.15 0.17
C GLN A 112 -12.73 -0.75 -0.65
N LEU A 113 -12.25 -1.94 -0.28
CA LEU A 113 -11.27 -2.68 -1.10
C LEU A 113 -11.85 -3.01 -2.49
N ALA A 114 -13.13 -3.43 -2.56
CA ALA A 114 -13.82 -3.66 -3.82
C ALA A 114 -13.98 -2.38 -4.64
N THR A 115 -14.39 -1.27 -4.01
CA THR A 115 -14.45 0.06 -4.63
C THR A 115 -13.08 0.49 -5.17
N ALA A 116 -12.00 0.29 -4.42
CA ALA A 116 -10.64 0.61 -4.85
C ALA A 116 -10.23 -0.19 -6.10
N ALA A 117 -10.51 -1.50 -6.15
CA ALA A 117 -10.20 -2.34 -7.32
C ALA A 117 -10.92 -1.85 -8.59
N ILE A 118 -12.19 -1.45 -8.47
CA ILE A 118 -12.98 -0.90 -9.58
C ILE A 118 -12.43 0.46 -10.03
N LEU A 119 -12.18 1.38 -9.09
CA LEU A 119 -11.65 2.70 -9.38
C LEU A 119 -10.26 2.63 -10.03
N ASN A 120 -9.41 1.71 -9.56
CA ASN A 120 -8.11 1.44 -10.17
C ASN A 120 -8.26 1.00 -11.64
N ALA A 121 -9.22 0.13 -11.94
CA ALA A 121 -9.51 -0.30 -13.32
C ALA A 121 -10.01 0.85 -14.20
N VAL A 122 -10.82 1.77 -13.65
CA VAL A 122 -11.28 2.97 -14.36
C VAL A 122 -10.11 3.92 -14.65
N TRP A 123 -9.22 4.15 -13.68
CA TRP A 123 -8.03 4.98 -13.88
C TRP A 123 -7.07 4.40 -14.91
N ASP A 124 -6.84 3.09 -14.89
CA ASP A 124 -6.03 2.40 -15.90
C ASP A 124 -6.69 2.49 -17.29
N LEU A 125 -8.00 2.25 -17.40
CA LEU A 125 -8.73 2.44 -18.66
C LEU A 125 -8.56 3.86 -19.20
N TRP A 126 -8.74 4.87 -18.34
CA TRP A 126 -8.58 6.27 -18.74
C TRP A 126 -7.17 6.57 -19.23
N ALA A 127 -6.15 6.17 -18.48
CA ALA A 127 -4.74 6.36 -18.85
C ALA A 127 -4.41 5.72 -20.21
N ARG A 128 -4.92 4.50 -20.46
CA ARG A 128 -4.76 3.80 -21.76
C ARG A 128 -5.46 4.52 -22.90
N VAL A 129 -6.67 5.01 -22.66
CA VAL A 129 -7.43 5.79 -23.66
C VAL A 129 -6.69 7.06 -24.05
N GLU A 130 -6.03 7.71 -23.10
CA GLU A 130 -5.22 8.91 -23.33
C GLU A 130 -3.80 8.58 -23.85
N GLY A 131 -3.42 7.31 -23.94
CA GLY A 131 -2.09 6.89 -24.37
C GLY A 131 -0.96 7.32 -23.43
N LYS A 132 -1.23 7.44 -22.12
CA LYS A 132 -0.29 7.93 -21.11
C LYS A 132 -0.11 6.93 -19.98
N PRO A 133 1.08 6.85 -19.35
CA PRO A 133 1.17 6.24 -18.03
C PRO A 133 0.36 7.06 -17.02
N LEU A 134 -0.25 6.40 -16.03
CA LEU A 134 -1.15 7.05 -15.07
C LEU A 134 -0.52 8.24 -14.36
N TRP A 135 0.76 8.15 -13.95
CA TRP A 135 1.45 9.27 -13.31
C TRP A 135 1.50 10.51 -14.20
N LYS A 136 1.66 10.33 -15.52
CA LYS A 136 1.72 11.45 -16.48
C LYS A 136 0.34 12.03 -16.73
N LEU A 137 -0.68 11.17 -16.81
CA LEU A 137 -2.07 11.61 -16.85
C LEU A 137 -2.37 12.53 -15.66
N LEU A 138 -2.04 12.10 -14.45
CA LEU A 138 -2.25 12.89 -13.23
C LEU A 138 -1.48 14.21 -13.26
N VAL A 139 -0.19 14.18 -13.64
CA VAL A 139 0.68 15.37 -13.77
C VAL A 139 0.12 16.39 -14.77
N ASP A 140 -0.48 15.94 -15.87
CA ASP A 140 -1.09 16.82 -16.86
C ASP A 140 -2.46 17.37 -16.41
N MET A 141 -3.16 16.66 -15.51
CA MET A 141 -4.44 17.08 -14.92
C MET A 141 -4.30 18.17 -13.83
N VAL A 142 -3.09 18.42 -13.29
CA VAL A 142 -2.78 19.28 -12.12
C VAL A 142 -3.17 20.77 -12.29
N ASN A 143 -3.95 21.13 -13.31
CA ASN A 143 -4.58 22.45 -13.40
C ASN A 143 -5.35 22.85 -12.13
N ILE A 144 -5.81 21.88 -11.32
CA ILE A 144 -6.52 22.08 -10.05
C ILE A 144 -5.59 22.43 -8.87
N LEU A 145 -4.31 22.02 -8.88
CA LEU A 145 -3.36 22.28 -7.78
C LEU A 145 -2.32 23.32 -8.21
N VAL A 146 -2.74 24.58 -8.28
CA VAL A 146 -1.95 25.73 -8.79
C VAL A 146 -0.53 25.80 -8.22
N LYS A 147 -0.33 25.47 -6.93
CA LYS A 147 0.99 25.50 -6.27
C LYS A 147 1.96 24.44 -6.80
N ALA A 148 1.47 23.30 -7.28
CA ALA A 148 2.31 22.21 -7.77
C ALA A 148 2.88 22.44 -9.18
N LYS A 149 2.39 23.45 -9.93
CA LYS A 149 2.86 23.74 -11.29
C LYS A 149 4.29 24.27 -11.37
N LYS A 150 4.73 25.03 -10.36
CA LYS A 150 6.08 25.61 -10.37
C LYS A 150 7.12 24.49 -10.33
N GLY A 151 8.04 24.49 -11.29
CA GLY A 151 9.10 23.48 -11.40
C GLY A 151 8.63 22.08 -11.85
N GLN A 152 7.37 21.93 -12.28
CA GLN A 152 6.80 20.63 -12.69
C GLN A 152 7.63 19.94 -13.78
N LYS A 153 7.99 20.66 -14.85
CA LYS A 153 8.80 20.10 -15.95
C LYS A 153 10.17 19.60 -15.47
N SER A 154 10.86 20.41 -14.65
CA SER A 154 12.16 20.03 -14.10
C SER A 154 12.08 18.79 -13.20
N ARG A 155 11.02 18.65 -12.40
CA ARG A 155 10.80 17.43 -11.60
C ARG A 155 10.46 16.22 -12.46
N GLU A 156 9.67 16.41 -13.52
CA GLU A 156 9.36 15.35 -14.48
C GLU A 156 10.63 14.85 -15.19
N GLU A 157 11.47 15.77 -15.67
CA GLU A 157 12.78 15.47 -16.28
C GLU A 157 13.71 14.74 -15.29
N GLN A 158 13.74 15.17 -14.03
CA GLN A 158 14.49 14.50 -12.98
C GLN A 158 14.00 13.06 -12.79
N MET A 159 12.70 12.84 -12.65
CA MET A 159 12.12 11.49 -12.46
C MET A 159 12.39 10.57 -13.65
N LEU A 160 12.34 11.08 -14.88
CA LEU A 160 12.67 10.30 -16.08
C LEU A 160 14.15 9.90 -16.14
N LYS A 161 15.04 10.73 -15.57
CA LYS A 161 16.49 10.51 -15.58
C LYS A 161 16.99 9.66 -14.42
N GLU A 162 16.48 9.92 -13.22
CA GLU A 162 17.02 9.40 -11.95
C GLU A 162 16.10 8.34 -11.30
N GLY A 163 14.84 8.26 -11.72
CA GLY A 163 13.83 7.42 -11.09
C GLY A 163 13.37 7.97 -9.73
N TYR A 164 12.63 7.14 -8.98
CA TYR A 164 12.15 7.47 -7.63
C TYR A 164 12.93 6.63 -6.59
N PRO A 165 13.49 7.24 -5.53
CA PRO A 165 14.23 6.50 -4.51
C PRO A 165 13.36 5.42 -3.83
N ALA A 166 13.88 4.19 -3.74
CA ALA A 166 13.17 3.06 -3.15
C ALA A 166 13.89 2.53 -1.89
N TYR A 167 13.21 1.66 -1.14
CA TYR A 167 13.78 0.82 -0.09
C TYR A 167 13.29 -0.61 -0.24
N THR A 168 14.00 -1.59 0.33
CA THR A 168 13.64 -3.01 0.25
C THR A 168 13.16 -3.56 1.59
N THR A 169 12.10 -4.36 1.55
CA THR A 169 11.59 -5.15 2.71
C THR A 169 11.83 -6.65 2.49
N SER A 170 12.25 -7.06 1.29
CA SER A 170 12.36 -8.46 0.89
C SER A 170 13.46 -9.25 1.60
N CYS A 171 14.33 -8.55 2.34
CA CYS A 171 15.48 -9.14 3.00
C CYS A 171 15.18 -9.67 4.40
N ALA A 172 14.05 -9.28 5.01
CA ALA A 172 13.88 -9.42 6.45
C ALA A 172 12.45 -9.67 6.94
N TRP A 173 11.74 -10.59 6.26
CA TRP A 173 10.51 -11.21 6.78
C TRP A 173 10.82 -12.07 8.03
N LEU A 174 9.84 -12.22 8.93
CA LEU A 174 10.09 -12.89 10.22
C LEU A 174 10.44 -14.37 10.07
N GLY A 175 9.80 -15.09 9.14
CA GLY A 175 10.03 -16.54 8.94
C GLY A 175 11.41 -16.90 8.38
N TYR A 176 12.29 -15.93 8.11
CA TYR A 176 13.62 -16.18 7.58
C TYR A 176 14.67 -16.49 8.64
N THR A 177 15.51 -17.47 8.33
CA THR A 177 16.73 -17.80 9.08
C THR A 177 17.81 -16.73 8.91
N ASP A 178 18.79 -16.70 9.82
CA ASP A 178 19.94 -15.78 9.74
C ASP A 178 20.76 -15.95 8.47
N GLN A 179 20.85 -17.18 7.97
CA GLN A 179 21.52 -17.48 6.71
C GLN A 179 20.78 -16.83 5.53
N GLN A 180 19.45 -16.91 5.51
CA GLN A 180 18.63 -16.24 4.50
C GLN A 180 18.73 -14.72 4.62
N LEU A 181 18.61 -14.16 5.83
CA LEU A 181 18.78 -12.71 6.06
C LEU A 181 20.12 -12.22 5.55
N THR A 182 21.21 -12.91 5.93
CA THR A 182 22.57 -12.53 5.54
C THR A 182 22.75 -12.56 4.04
N LYS A 183 22.27 -13.63 3.40
CA LYS A 183 22.33 -13.80 1.95
C LYS A 183 21.56 -12.69 1.23
N LEU A 184 20.30 -12.48 1.59
CA LEU A 184 19.41 -11.51 0.93
C LEU A 184 19.86 -10.07 1.15
N CYS A 185 20.33 -9.72 2.36
CA CYS A 185 20.90 -8.40 2.62
C CYS A 185 22.18 -8.16 1.78
N SER A 186 23.05 -9.17 1.67
CA SER A 186 24.28 -9.07 0.87
C SER A 186 23.98 -8.92 -0.62
N GLU A 187 23.02 -9.69 -1.14
CA GLU A 187 22.56 -9.59 -2.53
C GLU A 187 21.92 -8.23 -2.81
N ALA A 188 21.12 -7.70 -1.88
CA ALA A 188 20.52 -6.39 -2.02
C ALA A 188 21.57 -5.26 -2.00
N LEU A 189 22.57 -5.33 -1.11
CA LEU A 189 23.69 -4.38 -1.12
C LEU A 189 24.44 -4.42 -2.47
N ALA A 190 24.68 -5.62 -3.02
CA ALA A 190 25.33 -5.78 -4.32
C ALA A 190 24.50 -5.21 -5.49
N GLN A 191 23.17 -5.17 -5.34
CA GLN A 191 22.25 -4.53 -6.29
C GLN A 191 22.14 -3.00 -6.10
N GLY A 192 22.82 -2.43 -5.11
CA GLY A 192 22.82 -0.98 -4.83
C GLY A 192 21.74 -0.52 -3.85
N TRP A 193 21.04 -1.42 -3.16
CA TRP A 193 20.10 -1.04 -2.10
C TRP A 193 20.84 -0.44 -0.90
N ASN A 194 20.35 0.69 -0.40
CA ASN A 194 20.91 1.41 0.75
C ASN A 194 19.89 1.71 1.86
N LYS A 195 18.66 1.20 1.72
CA LYS A 195 17.55 1.36 2.67
C LYS A 195 16.83 0.04 2.85
N PHE A 196 16.72 -0.41 4.09
CA PHE A 196 16.26 -1.76 4.45
C PHE A 196 15.18 -1.68 5.53
N LYS A 197 14.09 -2.44 5.37
CA LYS A 197 13.06 -2.59 6.38
C LYS A 197 13.06 -4.01 6.95
N VAL A 198 12.98 -4.14 8.27
CA VAL A 198 12.94 -5.42 9.00
C VAL A 198 11.63 -5.55 9.77
N LYS A 199 11.01 -6.74 9.69
CA LYS A 199 9.83 -7.08 10.50
C LYS A 199 10.25 -7.39 11.94
N VAL A 200 9.48 -6.89 12.91
CA VAL A 200 9.70 -7.05 14.36
C VAL A 200 8.38 -7.29 15.10
N GLY A 201 8.43 -7.59 16.41
CA GLY A 201 7.26 -7.54 17.30
C GLY A 201 6.62 -8.86 17.67
N ALA A 202 7.24 -9.99 17.31
CA ALA A 202 6.84 -11.31 17.80
C ALA A 202 7.62 -11.72 19.05
N ASP A 203 8.95 -11.58 19.03
CA ASP A 203 9.84 -11.91 20.14
C ASP A 203 10.97 -10.87 20.23
N LEU A 204 11.11 -10.23 21.38
CA LEU A 204 12.06 -9.13 21.55
C LEU A 204 13.52 -9.57 21.42
N GLN A 205 13.87 -10.78 21.87
CA GLN A 205 15.25 -11.27 21.76
C GLN A 205 15.58 -11.60 20.31
N ASP A 206 14.61 -12.13 19.57
CA ASP A 206 14.70 -12.35 18.14
C ASP A 206 14.89 -11.02 17.38
N ASP A 207 14.09 -10.00 17.71
CA ASP A 207 14.20 -8.67 17.12
C ASP A 207 15.57 -8.03 17.35
N ILE A 208 16.09 -8.10 18.59
CA ILE A 208 17.43 -7.59 18.94
C ILE A 208 18.50 -8.32 18.12
N ARG A 209 18.41 -9.65 18.06
CA ARG A 209 19.36 -10.50 17.35
C ARG A 209 19.37 -10.19 15.84
N ARG A 210 18.19 -10.10 15.22
CA ARG A 210 18.01 -9.80 13.78
C ARG A 210 18.43 -8.38 13.44
N CYS A 211 18.03 -7.38 14.24
CA CYS A 211 18.44 -5.99 14.03
C CYS A 211 19.96 -5.83 14.18
N SER A 212 20.58 -6.49 15.16
CA SER A 212 22.04 -6.51 15.33
C SER A 212 22.74 -7.10 14.11
N LEU A 213 22.26 -8.24 13.60
CA LEU A 213 22.81 -8.88 12.40
C LEU A 213 22.70 -7.97 11.17
N ILE A 214 21.51 -7.45 10.88
CA ILE A 214 21.26 -6.60 9.70
C ILE A 214 22.09 -5.31 9.82
N ARG A 215 22.12 -4.66 10.98
CA ARG A 215 22.91 -3.44 11.19
C ARG A 215 24.40 -3.68 10.96
N LYS A 216 24.96 -4.80 11.43
CA LYS A 216 26.36 -5.18 11.15
C LYS A 216 26.63 -5.38 9.66
N LEU A 217 25.68 -5.96 8.92
CA LEU A 217 25.81 -6.23 7.48
C LEU A 217 25.69 -4.97 6.62
N ILE A 218 24.67 -4.14 6.85
CA ILE A 218 24.42 -2.96 6.03
C ILE A 218 25.30 -1.78 6.44
N GLY A 219 25.93 -1.83 7.61
CA GLY A 219 26.77 -0.76 8.15
C GLY A 219 25.97 0.42 8.71
N PRO A 220 26.66 1.42 9.28
CA PRO A 220 26.03 2.55 9.98
C PRO A 220 25.40 3.59 9.03
N ASN A 221 25.87 3.67 7.77
CA ASN A 221 25.45 4.72 6.83
C ASN A 221 24.17 4.38 6.06
N ASN A 222 23.82 3.10 5.97
CA ASN A 222 22.59 2.65 5.31
C ASN A 222 21.39 2.81 6.23
N THR A 223 20.23 3.12 5.66
CA THR A 223 19.00 3.35 6.42
C THR A 223 18.41 2.01 6.84
N LEU A 224 18.01 1.92 8.11
CA LEU A 224 17.25 0.80 8.66
C LEU A 224 15.89 1.34 9.10
N MET A 225 14.83 0.59 8.81
CA MET A 225 13.48 0.83 9.29
C MET A 225 12.97 -0.45 9.92
N ILE A 226 12.13 -0.34 10.96
CA ILE A 226 11.52 -1.50 11.62
C ILE A 226 9.99 -1.41 11.47
N ASP A 227 9.31 -2.54 11.40
CA ASP A 227 7.86 -2.63 11.15
C ASP A 227 7.25 -3.71 12.04
N ALA A 228 6.29 -3.31 12.87
CA ALA A 228 5.68 -4.16 13.88
C ALA A 228 4.29 -4.67 13.52
N ASN A 229 3.71 -4.23 12.40
CA ASN A 229 2.39 -4.66 11.93
C ASN A 229 1.32 -4.72 13.03
N GLN A 230 1.22 -3.63 13.80
CA GLN A 230 0.12 -3.30 14.73
C GLN A 230 0.11 -4.11 16.03
N ARG A 231 1.23 -4.77 16.35
CA ARG A 231 1.26 -5.81 17.39
C ARG A 231 1.06 -5.34 18.82
N TRP A 232 1.47 -4.12 19.13
CA TRP A 232 1.65 -3.70 20.51
C TRP A 232 0.59 -2.70 20.95
N ASP A 233 0.34 -2.67 22.25
CA ASP A 233 -0.27 -1.51 22.91
C ASP A 233 0.73 -0.35 23.01
N VAL A 234 0.25 0.87 23.26
CA VAL A 234 1.07 2.11 23.30
C VAL A 234 2.32 2.00 24.18
N ASN A 235 2.18 1.59 25.44
CA ASN A 235 3.32 1.51 26.38
C ASN A 235 4.28 0.36 26.05
N GLU A 236 3.73 -0.74 25.53
CA GLU A 236 4.53 -1.86 25.07
C GLU A 236 5.38 -1.45 23.87
N ALA A 237 4.80 -0.78 22.87
CA ALA A 237 5.50 -0.25 21.71
C ALA A 237 6.68 0.67 22.11
N ILE A 238 6.44 1.61 23.03
CA ILE A 238 7.49 2.51 23.53
C ILE A 238 8.61 1.71 24.18
N THR A 239 8.27 0.76 25.05
CA THR A 239 9.25 -0.07 25.76
C THR A 239 10.05 -0.95 24.80
N TRP A 240 9.38 -1.54 23.81
CA TRP A 240 9.98 -2.45 22.84
C TRP A 240 10.94 -1.69 21.92
N VAL A 241 10.49 -0.60 21.31
CA VAL A 241 11.30 0.19 20.38
C VAL A 241 12.47 0.87 21.08
N THR A 242 12.31 1.27 22.36
CA THR A 242 13.43 1.81 23.16
C THR A 242 14.58 0.81 23.25
N LYS A 243 14.30 -0.50 23.36
CA LYS A 243 15.34 -1.54 23.38
C LYS A 243 15.99 -1.78 22.01
N LEU A 244 15.32 -1.41 20.91
CA LEU A 244 15.86 -1.51 19.55
C LEU A 244 16.56 -0.21 19.11
N ALA A 245 16.54 0.84 19.93
CA ALA A 245 17.09 2.15 19.58
C ALA A 245 18.61 2.13 19.33
N GLU A 246 19.35 1.20 19.93
CA GLU A 246 20.79 1.01 19.70
C GLU A 246 21.12 0.67 18.22
N PHE A 247 20.15 0.18 17.46
CA PHE A 247 20.32 -0.14 16.03
C PHE A 247 20.00 1.05 15.10
N HIS A 248 19.65 2.20 15.67
CA HIS A 248 19.37 3.45 14.96
C HIS A 248 18.35 3.29 13.81
N PRO A 249 17.13 2.78 14.07
CA PRO A 249 16.08 2.77 13.05
C PRO A 249 15.64 4.21 12.74
N LEU A 250 15.43 4.52 11.46
CA LEU A 250 14.87 5.79 11.01
C LEU A 250 13.42 5.95 11.49
N TRP A 251 12.63 4.87 11.42
CA TRP A 251 11.27 4.84 11.93
C TRP A 251 10.87 3.45 12.44
N ILE A 252 9.84 3.44 13.29
CA ILE A 252 8.97 2.29 13.55
C ILE A 252 7.65 2.43 12.79
N GLU A 253 7.30 1.42 12.02
CA GLU A 253 6.07 1.35 11.23
C GLU A 253 4.99 0.54 11.96
N GLU A 254 3.75 1.05 11.92
CA GLU A 254 2.56 0.47 12.54
C GLU A 254 2.83 -0.12 13.94
N PRO A 255 3.30 0.68 14.90
CA PRO A 255 3.63 0.17 16.23
C PRO A 255 2.41 -0.35 17.01
N THR A 256 1.20 0.11 16.66
CA THR A 256 -0.06 -0.21 17.33
C THR A 256 -1.23 -0.22 16.36
N CYS A 257 -2.45 -0.42 16.86
CA CYS A 257 -3.69 -0.44 16.10
C CYS A 257 -3.80 0.72 15.09
N PRO A 258 -4.14 0.46 13.80
CA PRO A 258 -4.16 1.48 12.76
C PRO A 258 -5.25 2.56 12.96
N ASP A 259 -6.26 2.27 13.80
CA ASP A 259 -7.29 3.23 14.19
C ASP A 259 -6.88 4.10 15.39
N ASP A 260 -5.82 3.74 16.12
CA ASP A 260 -5.40 4.46 17.33
C ASP A 260 -4.46 5.64 16.99
N VAL A 261 -5.05 6.70 16.46
CA VAL A 261 -4.36 7.95 16.11
C VAL A 261 -3.67 8.58 17.33
N LEU A 262 -4.33 8.57 18.49
CA LEU A 262 -3.79 9.15 19.72
C LEU A 262 -2.66 8.30 20.30
N GLY A 263 -2.75 6.97 20.17
CA GLY A 263 -1.70 6.03 20.50
C GLY A 263 -0.45 6.27 19.65
N HIS A 264 -0.61 6.37 18.32
CA HIS A 264 0.50 6.73 17.42
C HIS A 264 1.14 8.07 17.79
N ALA A 265 0.35 9.10 18.11
CA ALA A 265 0.86 10.39 18.54
C ALA A 265 1.64 10.31 19.88
N SER A 266 1.19 9.47 20.81
CA SER A 266 1.82 9.25 22.10
C SER A 266 3.17 8.51 21.94
N ILE A 267 3.19 7.46 21.12
CA ILE A 267 4.41 6.72 20.76
C ILE A 267 5.40 7.65 20.07
N SER A 268 4.95 8.46 19.10
CA SER A 268 5.80 9.40 18.37
C SER A 268 6.47 10.41 19.31
N LYS A 269 5.72 11.02 20.24
CA LYS A 269 6.28 11.95 21.23
C LYS A 269 7.32 11.28 22.13
N ALA A 270 7.09 10.03 22.54
CA ALA A 270 7.99 9.29 23.41
C ALA A 270 9.28 8.85 22.70
N LEU A 271 9.22 8.53 21.41
CA LEU A 271 10.35 8.05 20.62
C LEU A 271 11.17 9.17 19.94
N ALA A 272 10.58 10.36 19.76
CA ALA A 272 11.27 11.50 19.14
C ALA A 272 12.62 11.87 19.81
N PRO A 273 12.78 11.86 21.15
CA PRO A 273 14.07 12.08 21.80
C PRO A 273 15.16 11.05 21.45
N LEU A 274 14.76 9.85 21.01
CA LEU A 274 15.68 8.81 20.54
C LEU A 274 16.01 8.95 19.03
N GLY A 275 15.44 9.94 18.35
CA GLY A 275 15.62 10.15 16.92
C GLY A 275 14.85 9.17 16.03
N ILE A 276 13.84 8.48 16.57
CA ILE A 276 13.07 7.44 15.86
C ILE A 276 11.70 8.02 15.48
N GLY A 277 11.42 8.07 14.18
CA GLY A 277 10.11 8.46 13.66
C GLY A 277 9.05 7.36 13.85
N VAL A 278 7.77 7.73 13.73
CA VAL A 278 6.65 6.79 13.67
C VAL A 278 6.01 6.90 12.29
N ALA A 279 5.83 5.76 11.61
CA ALA A 279 5.15 5.64 10.33
C ALA A 279 3.90 4.76 10.49
N THR A 280 2.85 5.06 9.74
CA THR A 280 1.61 4.27 9.64
C THR A 280 0.90 4.67 8.34
N GLY A 281 0.00 3.83 7.83
CA GLY A 281 -0.74 4.18 6.62
C GLY A 281 -1.24 3.02 5.79
N ASP A 282 -0.63 1.84 5.88
CA ASP A 282 -0.88 0.74 4.94
C ASP A 282 -2.30 0.16 5.09
N ILE A 283 -2.82 0.08 6.33
CA ILE A 283 -4.19 -0.37 6.61
C ILE A 283 -5.14 0.79 6.99
N THR A 284 -4.66 2.03 6.95
CA THR A 284 -5.52 3.20 7.20
C THR A 284 -6.67 3.27 6.19
N HIS A 285 -7.90 3.24 6.71
CA HIS A 285 -9.06 2.94 5.88
C HIS A 285 -9.50 4.07 4.95
N GLN A 286 -9.44 5.33 5.42
CA GLN A 286 -9.95 6.49 4.68
C GLN A 286 -9.20 7.78 5.01
N LEU A 287 -9.42 8.81 4.20
CA LEU A 287 -8.77 10.12 4.33
C LEU A 287 -8.92 10.73 5.72
N ASP A 288 -10.08 10.60 6.36
CA ASP A 288 -10.34 11.20 7.68
C ASP A 288 -9.36 10.74 8.76
N CYS A 289 -8.89 9.50 8.68
CA CYS A 289 -7.88 8.94 9.59
C CYS A 289 -6.51 9.62 9.42
N TYR A 290 -6.21 10.17 8.23
CA TYR A 290 -4.97 10.91 7.97
C TYR A 290 -5.06 12.38 8.38
N TRP A 291 -6.25 12.98 8.46
CA TRP A 291 -6.40 14.40 8.83
C TRP A 291 -6.33 14.66 10.33
N THR A 292 -6.50 13.62 11.15
CA THR A 292 -6.43 13.72 12.62
C THR A 292 -5.01 13.75 13.19
N THR A 293 -3.97 13.69 12.35
CA THR A 293 -2.54 13.65 12.76
C THR A 293 -1.78 14.97 12.56
N CYS A 294 -2.45 16.04 12.12
CA CYS A 294 -1.85 17.38 11.96
C CYS A 294 -2.20 18.33 13.11
#